data_AF-A0A0P9JB53-F1
#
_entry.id   AF-A0A0P9JB53-F1
#
_cell.length_a   1.000
_cell.length_b   1.000
_cell.length_c   1.000
_cell.angle_alpha   90.00
_cell.angle_beta   90.00
_cell.angle_gamma   90.00
#
_symmetry.space_group_name_H-M   'P 1'
#
loop_
_entity.id
_entity.type
_entity.pdbx_description
1 polymer ?
#
loop_
_entity_poly.entity_id
_entity_poly.type
_entity_poly.pdbx_seq_one_letter_code
_entity_poly.pdbx_strand_id
1 'polypeptide(L)'
;MKCACRICWGDSWLLGAYGDWEDIVCLGCGRYKISKRLLVVNPGKAFDVKVMRVDLGSWRAVHQTPIVSQSNARFTTQNSYQRLQPAFELGPGS
;
A
#
# COMPACT_ATOMS: atom_id res chain seq x y z
N MET A 1 1.94 4.67 -17.32
CA MET A 1 0.78 5.50 -16.90
C MET A 1 1.00 5.95 -15.46
N LYS A 2 0.79 7.22 -15.11
CA LYS A 2 0.92 7.69 -13.71
C LYS A 2 -0.19 7.07 -12.86
N CYS A 3 0.13 6.57 -11.67
CA CYS A 3 -0.82 6.00 -10.73
C CYS A 3 -0.38 6.20 -9.27
N ALA A 4 -1.26 5.89 -8.32
CA ALA A 4 -0.91 5.84 -6.90
C ALA A 4 -0.33 4.47 -6.53
N CYS A 5 0.71 4.48 -5.70
CA CYS A 5 1.32 3.27 -5.16
C CYS A 5 0.28 2.51 -4.32
N ARG A 6 0.09 1.21 -4.58
CA ARG A 6 -0.89 0.39 -3.85
C ARG A 6 -0.51 0.17 -2.38
N ILE A 7 0.75 0.39 -2.02
CA ILE A 7 1.28 0.18 -0.66
C ILE A 7 1.25 1.48 0.14
N CYS A 8 1.86 2.55 -0.38
CA CYS A 8 2.06 3.80 0.37
C CYS A 8 1.27 5.00 -0.17
N TRP A 9 0.42 4.81 -1.19
CA TRP A 9 -0.38 5.86 -1.83
C TRP A 9 0.39 7.05 -2.42
N GLY A 10 1.72 7.01 -2.43
CA GLY A 10 2.57 8.01 -3.05
C GLY A 10 2.66 7.89 -4.57
N ASP A 11 3.39 8.81 -5.19
CA ASP A 11 3.59 8.84 -6.64
C ASP A 11 4.24 7.54 -7.17
N SER A 12 3.65 7.02 -8.24
CA SER A 12 4.12 5.82 -8.91
C SER A 12 3.72 5.77 -10.38
N TRP A 13 4.28 4.78 -11.08
CA TRP A 13 3.99 4.49 -12.48
C TRP A 13 3.63 3.02 -12.64
N LEU A 14 2.54 2.77 -13.35
CA LEU A 14 2.19 1.46 -13.85
C LEU A 14 3.02 1.19 -15.11
N LEU A 15 3.87 0.15 -15.05
CA LEU A 15 4.64 -0.34 -16.19
C LEU A 15 3.80 -1.25 -17.09
N GLY A 16 2.92 -2.04 -16.49
CA GLY A 16 2.05 -2.95 -17.23
C GLY A 16 1.05 -3.65 -16.31
N ALA A 17 -0.02 -4.16 -16.93
CA ALA A 17 -0.99 -5.03 -16.27
C ALA A 17 -1.06 -6.34 -17.05
N TYR A 18 -0.89 -7.46 -16.35
CA TYR A 18 -0.82 -8.80 -16.91
C TYR A 18 -1.84 -9.68 -16.21
N GLY A 19 -3.05 -9.74 -16.76
CA GLY A 19 -4.19 -10.41 -16.12
C GLY A 19 -4.48 -9.83 -14.74
N ASP A 20 -4.35 -10.67 -13.72
CA ASP A 20 -4.61 -10.35 -12.31
C ASP A 20 -3.45 -9.61 -11.62
N TRP A 21 -2.38 -9.26 -12.35
CA TRP A 21 -1.18 -8.62 -11.80
C TRP A 21 -0.96 -7.21 -12.36
N GLU A 22 -0.52 -6.29 -11.51
CA GLU A 22 -0.01 -4.96 -11.88
C GLU A 22 1.49 -4.88 -11.57
N ASP A 23 2.30 -4.39 -12.51
CA ASP A 23 3.73 -4.09 -12.31
C ASP A 23 3.90 -2.58 -12.09
N ILE A 24 4.30 -2.21 -10.89
CA ILE A 24 4.28 -0.83 -10.39
C ILE A 24 5.68 -0.43 -9.96
N VAL A 25 6.09 0.78 -10.34
CA VAL A 25 7.30 1.44 -9.86
C VAL A 25 6.91 2.64 -9.01
N CYS A 26 7.23 2.62 -7.73
CA CYS A 26 7.02 3.73 -6.81
C CYS A 26 8.36 4.32 -6.36
N LEU A 27 8.44 5.65 -6.24
CA LEU A 27 9.66 6.33 -5.75
C LEU A 27 10.04 5.89 -4.33
N GLY A 28 9.05 5.65 -3.46
CA GLY A 28 9.30 5.27 -2.07
C GLY A 28 9.38 3.76 -1.83
N CYS A 29 8.59 2.95 -2.54
CA CYS A 29 8.52 1.51 -2.32
C CYS A 29 9.36 0.69 -3.30
N GLY A 30 9.88 1.30 -4.38
CA GLY A 30 10.57 0.62 -5.47
C GLY A 30 9.61 -0.07 -6.44
N ARG A 31 10.17 -0.97 -7.27
CA ARG A 31 9.41 -1.80 -8.21
C ARG A 31 8.85 -3.05 -7.53
N TYR A 32 7.59 -3.36 -7.79
CA TYR A 32 6.93 -4.57 -7.31
C TYR A 32 5.77 -4.96 -8.23
N LYS A 33 5.39 -6.24 -8.21
CA LYS A 33 4.16 -6.74 -8.81
C LYS A 33 3.12 -6.95 -7.72
N ILE A 34 1.85 -6.64 -7.97
CA ILE A 34 0.78 -6.85 -7.00
C ILE A 34 -0.46 -7.43 -7.65
N SER A 35 -1.13 -8.34 -6.96
CA SER A 35 -2.38 -8.93 -7.45
C SER A 35 -3.55 -7.96 -7.28
N LYS A 36 -4.38 -7.79 -8.32
CA LYS A 36 -5.63 -7.01 -8.26
C LYS A 36 -6.63 -7.69 -7.33
N ARG A 37 -6.76 -9.02 -7.39
CA ARG A 37 -7.57 -9.80 -6.45
C ARG A 37 -7.20 -9.55 -4.99
N LEU A 38 -5.92 -9.40 -4.66
CA LEU A 38 -5.49 -9.08 -3.29
C LEU A 38 -6.10 -7.76 -2.78
N LEU A 39 -6.18 -6.75 -3.66
CA LEU A 39 -6.77 -5.45 -3.32
C LEU A 39 -8.29 -5.56 -3.15
N VAL A 40 -8.94 -6.36 -4.01
CA VAL A 40 -10.39 -6.60 -3.96
C VAL A 40 -10.82 -7.34 -2.69
N VAL A 41 -10.04 -8.33 -2.24
CA VAL A 41 -10.37 -9.13 -1.05
C VAL A 41 -9.97 -8.47 0.29
N ASN A 42 -9.27 -7.33 0.24
CA ASN A 42 -8.88 -6.57 1.44
C ASN A 42 -9.33 -5.10 1.36
N PRO A 43 -10.63 -4.81 1.12
CA PRO A 43 -11.11 -3.45 1.05
C PRO A 43 -10.93 -2.75 2.41
N GLY A 44 -10.51 -1.49 2.39
CA GLY A 44 -10.32 -0.68 3.60
C GLY A 44 -9.10 -1.04 4.46
N LYS A 45 -8.36 -2.12 4.15
CA LYS A 45 -7.10 -2.41 4.85
C LYS A 45 -5.96 -1.59 4.28
N ALA A 46 -5.16 -1.01 5.17
CA ALA A 46 -3.92 -0.32 4.80
C ALA A 46 -2.74 -1.28 4.94
N PHE A 47 -1.83 -1.25 3.97
CA PHE A 47 -0.54 -1.94 4.09
C PHE A 47 0.29 -1.32 5.22
N ASP A 48 1.02 -2.16 5.95
CA ASP A 48 2.09 -1.66 6.80
C ASP A 48 3.25 -1.25 5.90
N VAL A 49 3.34 0.04 5.61
CA VAL A 49 4.35 0.58 4.69
C VAL A 49 5.76 0.27 5.16
N LYS A 50 6.02 0.26 6.48
CA LYS A 50 7.36 0.00 7.02
C LYS A 50 7.73 -1.46 6.81
N VAL A 51 6.86 -2.38 7.20
CA VAL A 51 7.10 -3.82 7.05
C VAL A 51 7.19 -4.19 5.57
N MET A 52 6.28 -3.69 4.74
CA MET A 52 6.32 -3.93 3.31
C MET A 52 7.63 -3.43 2.68
N ARG A 53 8.17 -2.27 3.07
CA ARG A 53 9.45 -1.79 2.51
C ARG A 53 10.63 -2.67 2.87
N VAL A 54 10.65 -3.22 4.10
CA VAL A 54 11.68 -4.20 4.51
C VAL A 54 11.58 -5.45 3.65
N ASP A 55 10.37 -6.00 3.51
CA ASP A 55 10.13 -7.18 2.69
C ASP A 55 10.54 -6.91 1.23
N LEU A 56 10.04 -5.86 0.59
CA LEU A 56 10.42 -5.51 -0.78
C LEU A 56 11.94 -5.24 -0.93
N GLY A 57 12.59 -4.75 0.13
CA GLY A 57 14.03 -4.52 0.17
C GLY A 57 14.84 -5.81 0.09
N SER A 58 14.42 -6.88 0.75
CA SER A 58 15.12 -8.16 0.72
C SER A 58 15.09 -8.80 -0.68
N TRP A 59 13.97 -8.71 -1.40
CA TRP A 59 13.86 -9.17 -2.79
C TRP A 59 14.75 -8.36 -3.74
N ARG A 60 14.84 -7.04 -3.54
CA ARG A 60 15.73 -6.19 -4.34
C ARG A 60 17.19 -6.50 -4.13
N ALA A 61 17.60 -6.84 -2.90
CA ALA A 61 18.98 -7.20 -2.59
C ALA A 61 19.46 -8.44 -3.37
N VAL A 62 18.53 -9.30 -3.80
CA VAL A 62 18.80 -10.46 -4.65
C VAL A 62 18.43 -10.23 -6.12
N HIS A 63 18.29 -8.97 -6.54
CA HIS A 63 17.93 -8.55 -7.91
C HIS A 63 16.61 -9.14 -8.44
N GLN A 64 15.68 -9.49 -7.55
CA GLN A 64 14.37 -10.00 -7.92
C GLN A 64 13.30 -8.90 -7.81
N THR A 65 12.31 -8.94 -8.70
CA THR A 65 11.13 -8.08 -8.57
C THR A 65 10.14 -8.75 -7.62
N PRO A 66 9.87 -8.16 -6.44
CA PRO A 66 8.97 -8.74 -5.46
C PRO A 66 7.54 -8.86 -5.99
N ILE A 67 6.86 -9.95 -5.60
CA ILE A 67 5.46 -10.22 -5.91
C ILE A 67 4.65 -10.08 -4.62
N VAL A 68 3.76 -9.10 -4.53
CA VAL A 68 2.86 -8.86 -3.40
C VAL A 68 1.56 -9.65 -3.60
N SER A 69 1.35 -10.65 -2.75
CA SER A 69 0.22 -11.58 -2.75
C SER A 69 -0.33 -11.77 -1.34
N GLN A 70 -1.34 -12.63 -1.16
CA GLN A 70 -1.89 -12.91 0.18
C GLN A 70 -0.84 -13.47 1.16
N SER A 71 0.20 -14.15 0.68
CA SER A 71 1.20 -14.80 1.52
C SER A 71 2.21 -13.85 2.15
N ASN A 72 2.47 -12.71 1.52
CA ASN A 72 3.48 -11.74 1.99
C ASN A 72 2.95 -10.31 2.15
N ALA A 73 1.69 -10.05 1.79
CA ALA A 73 1.06 -8.79 2.11
C ALA A 73 0.90 -8.64 3.63
N ARG A 74 1.47 -7.55 4.17
CA ARG A 74 1.33 -7.17 5.57
C ARG A 74 0.42 -5.96 5.68
N PHE A 75 -0.67 -6.13 6.41
CA PHE A 75 -1.65 -5.08 6.66
C PHE A 75 -1.56 -4.64 8.12
N THR A 76 -1.76 -3.36 8.36
CA THR A 76 -2.00 -2.86 9.71
C THR A 76 -3.47 -3.04 10.03
N THR A 77 -3.80 -3.49 11.25
CA THR A 77 -5.13 -3.24 11.81
C THR A 77 -5.18 -1.78 12.20
N GLN A 78 -6.06 -1.03 11.56
CA GLN A 78 -6.24 0.39 11.81
C GLN A 78 -6.80 0.56 13.24
N ASN A 79 -5.95 0.86 14.22
CA ASN A 79 -6.41 1.32 15.56
C ASN A 79 -5.98 2.76 15.86
N SER A 80 -5.91 3.62 14.83
CA SER A 80 -5.61 5.04 15.02
C SER A 80 -6.20 5.97 13.97
N TYR A 81 -7.22 5.57 13.21
CA TYR A 81 -8.05 6.51 12.44
C TYR A 81 -9.14 7.20 13.28
N GLN A 82 -9.08 7.05 14.61
CA GLN A 82 -9.91 7.84 15.53
C GLN A 82 -9.35 9.25 15.77
N ARG A 83 -8.25 9.65 15.11
CA ARG A 83 -7.62 10.97 15.26
C ARG A 83 -7.79 11.92 14.06
N LEU A 84 -8.74 11.61 13.18
CA LEU A 84 -9.25 12.53 12.15
C LEU A 84 -10.76 12.72 12.25
N GLN A 85 -11.36 12.49 13.42
CA GLN A 85 -12.57 13.24 13.76
C GLN A 85 -12.09 14.68 13.97
N PRO A 86 -12.56 15.68 13.21
CA PRO A 86 -12.51 17.02 13.76
C PRO A 86 -13.28 16.94 15.09
N ALA A 87 -12.62 17.32 16.17
CA ALA A 87 -13.35 17.72 17.37
C ALA A 87 -14.34 18.80 16.89
N PHE A 88 -15.60 18.42 16.69
CA PHE A 88 -16.66 19.40 16.69
C PHE A 88 -16.69 19.90 18.13
N GLU A 89 -15.94 20.96 18.37
CA GLU A 89 -15.86 21.61 19.65
C GLU A 89 -17.29 21.90 20.09
N LEU A 90 -17.69 21.27 21.18
CA LEU A 90 -18.68 21.82 22.08
C LEU A 90 -18.14 23.17 22.54
N GLY A 91 -18.46 24.23 21.81
CA GLY A 91 -18.38 25.59 22.32
C GLY A 91 -19.46 25.78 23.40
N PRO A 92 -19.12 26.36 24.56
CA PRO A 92 -20.00 26.44 25.72
C PRO A 92 -21.12 27.46 25.48
N GLY A 93 -22.17 27.36 26.29
CA GLY A 93 -23.31 28.25 26.23
C GLY A 93 -22.95 29.73 26.26
N SER A 94 -23.77 30.51 25.56
CA SER A 94 -24.25 31.82 26.01
C SER A 94 -25.69 31.96 25.55
#